data_AF-A0A7Y1VEP9-F1
#
_entry.id   AF-A0A7Y1VEP9-F1
#
_cell.length_a   1.000
_cell.length_b   1.000
_cell.length_c   1.000
_cell.angle_alpha   90.00
_cell.angle_beta   90.00
_cell.angle_gamma   90.00
#
_symmetry.space_group_name_H-M   'P 1'
#
loop_
_entity.id
_entity.type
_entity.pdbx_description
1 polymer ?
#
loop_
_entity_poly.entity_id
_entity_poly.type
_entity_poly.pdbx_seq_one_letter_code
_entity_poly.pdbx_strand_id
1 'polypeptide(L)' 'ADESGDLARLRSRFFVLATGQGRWEDQGETWKMARILGQKAIPNRVDVWSTDYDHDWPTWRAMLPLYLDDLAD' A
#
# COMPACT_ATOMS: atom_id res chain seq x y z
N ALA A 1 -12.16 25.31 -8.02
CA ALA A 1 -12.65 24.21 -8.87
C ALA A 1 -13.26 23.19 -7.93
N ASP A 2 -14.52 22.83 -8.17
CA ASP A 2 -15.23 21.82 -7.39
C ASP A 2 -14.41 20.54 -7.38
N GLU A 3 -13.91 20.16 -6.21
CA GLU A 3 -13.15 18.94 -6.05
C GLU A 3 -14.10 17.77 -6.22
N SER A 4 -13.78 16.80 -7.10
CA SER A 4 -14.68 15.65 -7.28
C SER A 4 -14.89 14.97 -5.93
N GLY A 5 -16.14 14.64 -5.59
CA GLY A 5 -16.47 13.98 -4.32
C GLY A 5 -15.65 12.70 -4.07
N ASP A 6 -15.11 12.09 -5.12
CA ASP A 6 -14.20 10.95 -5.06
C ASP A 6 -12.85 11.28 -4.39
N LEU A 7 -12.24 12.42 -4.71
CA LEU A 7 -10.96 12.80 -4.10
C LEU A 7 -11.12 13.10 -2.61
N ALA A 8 -12.19 13.80 -2.24
CA ALA A 8 -12.53 14.05 -0.84
C ALA A 8 -12.74 12.74 -0.07
N ARG A 9 -13.42 11.75 -0.68
CA ARG A 9 -13.57 10.41 -0.09
C ARG A 9 -12.22 9.72 0.11
N LEU A 10 -11.34 9.73 -0.90
CA LEU A 10 -10.02 9.09 -0.79
C LEU A 10 -9.16 9.69 0.32
N ARG A 11 -9.21 11.01 0.53
CA ARG A 11 -8.48 11.69 1.62
C ARG A 11 -8.94 11.28 3.02
N SER A 12 -10.16 10.72 3.14
CA SER A 12 -10.69 10.15 4.39
C SER A 12 -10.35 8.67 4.60
N ARG A 13 -9.57 8.07 3.71
CA ARG A 13 -9.16 6.66 3.76
C ARG A 13 -7.66 6.56 3.94
N PHE A 14 -7.25 5.53 4.68
CA PHE A 14 -5.84 5.18 4.85
C PHE A 14 -5.48 4.02 3.93
N PHE A 15 -4.35 4.14 3.21
CA PHE A 15 -3.85 3.11 2.31
C PHE A 15 -2.58 2.49 2.87
N VAL A 16 -2.57 1.16 3.02
CA VAL A 16 -1.35 0.39 3.25
C VAL A 16 -0.88 -0.19 1.91
N LEU A 17 0.36 0.11 1.54
CA LEU A 17 1.00 -0.41 0.35
C LEU A 17 2.11 -1.38 0.77
N ALA A 18 1.79 -2.66 0.82
CA ALA A 18 2.73 -3.72 1.13
C ALA A 18 3.36 -4.28 -0.13
N THR A 19 4.67 -4.49 -0.13
CA THR A 19 5.44 -5.02 -1.27
C THR A 19 6.61 -5.85 -0.77
N GLY A 20 6.94 -6.93 -1.47
CA GLY A 20 8.15 -7.69 -1.21
C GLY A 20 9.35 -7.13 -1.97
N GLN A 21 10.49 -7.82 -1.86
CA GLN A 21 11.68 -7.55 -2.68
C GLN A 21 12.14 -8.80 -3.45
N GLY A 22 11.32 -9.85 -3.45
CA GLY A 22 11.61 -11.11 -4.13
C GLY A 22 11.36 -11.04 -5.64
N ARG A 23 11.26 -12.21 -6.26
CA ARG A 23 11.02 -12.35 -7.69
C ARG A 23 9.72 -11.66 -8.09
N TRP A 24 9.81 -10.93 -9.22
CA TRP A 24 8.68 -10.27 -9.88
C TRP A 24 8.05 -9.12 -9.10
N GLU A 25 8.71 -8.63 -8.04
CA GLU A 25 8.36 -7.39 -7.36
C GLU A 25 9.10 -6.20 -7.98
N ASP A 26 8.47 -5.02 -7.92
CA ASP A 26 9.10 -3.73 -8.19
C ASP A 26 8.63 -2.71 -7.13
N GLN A 27 9.40 -2.63 -6.03
CA GLN A 27 9.10 -1.69 -4.95
C GLN A 27 9.12 -0.22 -5.41
N GLY A 28 9.77 0.09 -6.54
CA GLY A 28 9.83 1.45 -7.09
C GLY A 28 8.45 1.96 -7.49
N GLU A 29 7.62 1.11 -8.08
CA GLU A 29 6.25 1.45 -8.45
C GLU A 29 5.36 1.62 -7.21
N THR A 30 5.59 0.86 -6.14
CA THR A 30 4.92 1.04 -4.83
C THR A 30 5.24 2.40 -4.22
N TRP A 31 6.51 2.80 -4.19
CA TRP A 31 6.93 4.12 -3.69
C TRP A 31 6.42 5.27 -4.55
N LYS A 32 6.37 5.09 -5.87
CA LYS A 32 5.80 6.06 -6.81
C LYS A 32 4.31 6.25 -6.56
N MET A 33 3.55 5.18 -6.29
CA MET A 33 2.15 5.28 -5.89
C MET A 33 2.00 6.07 -4.58
N ALA A 34 2.76 5.72 -3.54
CA ALA A 34 2.75 6.42 -2.26
C ALA A 34 3.01 7.94 -2.41
N ARG A 35 3.98 8.30 -3.27
CA ARG A 35 4.28 9.70 -3.58
C ARG A 35 3.09 10.41 -4.22
N ILE A 36 2.42 9.79 -5.19
CA ILE A 36 1.24 10.36 -5.87
C ILE A 36 0.08 10.54 -4.88
N LEU A 37 -0.18 9.55 -4.03
CA LEU A 37 -1.20 9.63 -2.98
C LEU A 37 -0.89 10.76 -1.98
N GLY A 38 0.36 10.84 -1.52
CA GLY A 38 0.82 11.88 -0.60
C GLY A 38 0.71 13.30 -1.19
N GLN A 39 1.09 13.48 -2.46
CA GLN A 39 0.91 14.76 -3.18
C GLN A 39 -0.56 15.21 -3.26
N LYS A 40 -1.49 14.25 -3.18
CA LYS A 40 -2.94 14.51 -3.18
C LYS A 40 -3.53 14.60 -1.76
N ALA A 41 -2.71 14.60 -0.72
CA ALA A 41 -3.11 14.57 0.69
C ALA A 41 -3.93 13.32 1.07
N ILE A 42 -3.71 12.19 0.39
CA ILE A 42 -4.31 10.90 0.75
C ILE A 42 -3.33 10.19 1.70
N PRO A 43 -3.71 9.90 2.95
CA PRO A 43 -2.80 9.32 3.91
C PRO A 43 -2.49 7.86 3.55
N ASN A 44 -1.21 7.52 3.56
CA ASN A 44 -0.73 6.20 3.18
C ASN A 44 0.59 5.86 3.89
N ARG A 45 0.90 4.56 3.96
CA ARG A 45 2.22 4.04 4.33
C ARG A 45 2.69 2.98 3.34
N VAL A 46 4.00 2.83 3.22
CA VAL A 46 4.63 1.75 2.46
C VAL A 46 5.35 0.84 3.43
N ASP A 47 5.05 -0.46 3.34
CA ASP A 47 5.69 -1.49 4.13
C ASP A 47 6.45 -2.42 3.17
N VAL A 48 7.78 -2.33 3.22
CA VAL A 48 8.66 -3.14 2.37
C VAL A 48 9.10 -4.38 3.14
N TRP A 49 8.75 -5.54 2.61
CA TRP A 49 9.16 -6.84 3.14
C TRP A 49 10.46 -7.30 2.47
N SER A 50 11.17 -8.25 3.09
CA SER A 50 12.49 -8.68 2.63
C SER A 50 12.47 -9.32 1.23
N THR A 51 13.66 -9.62 0.72
CA THR A 51 13.87 -10.35 -0.55
C THR A 51 13.31 -11.77 -0.56
N ASP A 52 12.88 -12.29 0.59
CA ASP A 52 12.29 -13.63 0.71
C ASP A 52 10.83 -13.67 0.25
N TYR A 53 10.24 -12.51 -0.05
CA TYR A 53 8.83 -12.36 -0.39
C TYR A 53 8.68 -12.01 -1.88
N ASP A 54 8.37 -13.04 -2.67
CA ASP A 54 8.07 -12.96 -4.10
C ASP A 54 6.66 -12.40 -4.37
N HIS A 55 6.38 -11.99 -5.61
CA HIS A 55 5.03 -11.64 -6.07
C HIS A 55 4.15 -12.89 -6.29
N ASP A 56 3.86 -13.62 -5.21
CA ASP A 56 3.10 -14.87 -5.26
C ASP A 56 2.25 -15.09 -4.01
N TRP A 57 1.33 -16.05 -4.09
CA TRP A 57 0.34 -16.38 -3.07
C TRP A 57 0.91 -16.62 -1.66
N PRO A 58 2.04 -17.33 -1.47
CA PRO A 58 2.61 -17.52 -0.13
C PRO A 58 2.93 -16.21 0.59
N THR A 59 3.42 -15.20 -0.16
CA THR A 59 3.71 -13.87 0.37
C THR A 59 2.45 -13.20 0.89
N TRP A 60 1.41 -13.11 0.07
CA TRP A 60 0.18 -12.42 0.48
C TRP A 60 -0.55 -13.15 1.62
N ARG A 61 -0.45 -14.47 1.67
CA ARG A 61 -0.96 -15.27 2.81
C ARG A 61 -0.23 -14.98 4.11
N ALA A 62 1.07 -14.66 4.07
CA ALA A 62 1.85 -14.27 5.25
C ALA A 62 1.58 -12.81 5.66
N MET A 63 1.45 -11.92 4.67
CA MET A 63 1.21 -10.48 4.88
C MET A 63 -0.18 -10.18 5.45
N LEU A 64 -1.23 -10.72 4.83
CA LEU A 64 -2.61 -10.28 5.07
C LEU A 64 -3.03 -10.35 6.56
N PRO A 65 -2.76 -11.43 7.32
CA PRO A 65 -3.15 -11.50 8.72
C PRO A 65 -2.55 -10.37 9.57
N LEU A 66 -1.28 -10.00 9.34
CA LEU A 66 -0.63 -8.93 10.10
C LEU A 66 -1.33 -7.58 9.90
N TYR A 67 -1.84 -7.32 8.69
CA TYR A 67 -2.56 -6.09 8.41
C TYR A 67 -4.00 -6.10 8.90
N LEU A 68 -4.66 -7.26 8.91
CA LEU A 68 -5.97 -7.38 9.54
C LEU A 68 -5.86 -7.14 11.04
N ASP A 69 -4.86 -7.73 11.69
CA ASP A 69 -4.63 -7.53 13.13
C ASP A 69 -4.26 -6.08 13.46
N ASP A 70 -3.50 -5.39 12.60
CA ASP A 70 -3.09 -3.99 12.81
C ASP A 70 -4.20 -2.95 12.52
N LEU A 71 -5.12 -3.26 11.60
CA LEU A 71 -6.07 -2.27 11.06
C LEU A 71 -7.54 -2.52 11.42
N ALA A 72 -7.92 -3.73 11.81
CA ALA A 72 -9.32 -4.15 11.92
C ALA A 72 -9.85 -4.24 13.36
N ASP A 73 -9.24 -3.52 14.30
CA ASP A 73 -9.81 -3.30 15.64
C ASP A 73 -11.18 -2.60 15.62
#